data_AF-A0A841PAB4-F1
#
_entry.id   AF-A0A841PAB4-F1
#
_cell.length_a   1.000
_cell.length_b   1.000
_cell.length_c   1.000
_cell.angle_alpha   90.00
_cell.angle_beta   90.00
_cell.angle_gamma   90.00
#
_symmetry.space_group_name_H-M   'P 1'
#
loop_
_entity.id
_entity.type
_entity.pdbx_description
1 polymer ?
#
loop_
_entity_poly.entity_id
_entity_poly.type
_entity_poly.pdbx_seq_one_letter_code
_entity_poly.pdbx_strand_id
1 'polypeptide(L)'
;MDLRKSYFADVRKDDLHEIGQPRPRSDSPGHVTGKTAFFADRNFPGMLHLKMVRSPHHHARIRSIDTSEAEKHPGVVKILTAKDVPHNVYTILILIQIGPEDETVLADGKVRWKGEAVVAVLAETERAAQEAAAKVKVDYEVLPAVFDMEEALKPGAPLVNEYHGQNYYLYDSGECRKVRFGDVDAGFAAADHVLEQSYQSSPIEHAPTETTGCVVAPEGNDRFTCYTNTQAMFFTLDNASIILQMPGNKLHFVGGTVGGGFGGKVDVIVEPIAILGAKLTGRPVSFIYSREEEMQISSPRAAEKVVIKDGVMKDGRIVARKVTGYTDAGAYSRHSPYGAQKGAGHYPGPYTIPNVWIDTYCVYTNRTPSSAMRGFGVTIGDFALEVQMDKLARLIGMDPLEFRFINAYRDGDMKAHRQPTEGAALIECMQEASRAANWPVAEKFMAISSYVKGA
;
A
#
# COMPACT_ATOMS: atom_id res chain seq x y z
N MET A 1 25.11 -18.93 -8.10
CA MET A 1 24.43 -18.04 -9.06
C MET A 1 25.44 -17.73 -10.15
N ASP A 2 25.21 -18.21 -11.37
CA ASP A 2 26.07 -17.85 -12.50
C ASP A 2 25.63 -16.46 -13.00
N LEU A 3 26.50 -15.46 -12.85
CA LEU A 3 26.20 -14.09 -13.30
C LEU A 3 26.61 -13.99 -14.77
N ARG A 4 25.66 -13.68 -15.65
CA ARG A 4 25.90 -13.47 -17.08
C ARG A 4 26.64 -12.17 -17.34
N LYS A 5 27.94 -12.18 -17.08
CA LYS A 5 28.83 -11.01 -17.18
C LYS A 5 29.06 -10.51 -18.61
N SER A 6 28.65 -11.29 -19.61
CA SER A 6 28.77 -10.92 -21.03
C SER A 6 27.86 -9.73 -21.40
N TYR A 7 26.72 -9.58 -20.73
CA TYR A 7 25.86 -8.42 -20.91
C TYR A 7 26.50 -7.18 -20.30
N PHE A 8 26.51 -6.08 -21.04
CA PHE A 8 27.02 -4.77 -20.61
C PHE A 8 28.48 -4.81 -20.10
N ALA A 9 29.30 -5.72 -20.64
CA ALA A 9 30.68 -5.93 -20.20
C ALA A 9 31.57 -4.68 -20.39
N ASP A 10 31.24 -3.81 -21.33
CA ASP A 10 31.96 -2.57 -21.63
C ASP A 10 31.71 -1.44 -20.63
N VAL A 11 30.64 -1.52 -19.83
CA VAL A 11 30.33 -0.54 -18.76
C VAL A 11 30.56 -1.10 -17.35
N ARG A 12 31.01 -2.36 -17.24
CA ARG A 12 31.25 -3.06 -15.98
C ARG A 12 32.72 -3.01 -15.58
N LYS A 13 33.04 -2.44 -14.41
CA LYS A 13 34.42 -2.35 -13.89
C LYS A 13 34.90 -3.62 -13.18
N ASP A 14 33.97 -4.42 -12.64
CA ASP A 14 34.20 -5.74 -12.06
C ASP A 14 35.27 -5.84 -10.95
N ASP A 15 35.56 -4.72 -10.30
CA ASP A 15 36.60 -4.49 -9.30
C ASP A 15 36.05 -4.30 -7.87
N LEU A 16 34.76 -4.59 -7.67
CA LEU A 16 34.09 -4.41 -6.38
C LEU A 16 34.29 -5.64 -5.48
N HIS A 17 35.02 -5.44 -4.39
CA HIS A 17 35.33 -6.50 -3.40
C HIS A 17 34.23 -6.75 -2.36
N GLU A 18 33.30 -5.80 -2.19
CA GLU A 18 32.21 -5.91 -1.20
C GLU A 18 30.82 -5.89 -1.86
N ILE A 19 30.59 -4.99 -2.80
CA ILE A 19 29.30 -4.83 -3.47
C ILE A 19 29.04 -6.01 -4.43
N GLY A 20 27.86 -6.62 -4.33
CA GLY A 20 27.46 -7.77 -5.15
C GLY A 20 28.02 -9.12 -4.68
N GLN A 21 28.83 -9.14 -3.61
CA GLN A 21 29.37 -10.38 -3.04
C GLN A 21 28.40 -10.99 -2.02
N PRO A 22 28.33 -12.33 -1.90
CA PRO A 22 27.52 -12.99 -0.88
C PRO A 22 28.16 -12.82 0.50
N ARG A 23 27.84 -11.72 1.19
CA ARG A 23 28.28 -11.45 2.55
C ARG A 23 27.18 -11.81 3.56
N PRO A 24 27.50 -12.42 4.71
CA PRO A 24 26.55 -12.55 5.80
C PRO A 24 26.07 -11.17 6.27
N ARG A 25 24.76 -11.00 6.49
CA ARG A 25 24.27 -9.75 7.08
C ARG A 25 24.71 -9.66 8.54
N SER A 26 25.07 -8.46 8.98
CA SER A 26 25.56 -8.19 10.33
C SER A 26 24.59 -8.58 11.45
N ASP A 27 23.28 -8.52 11.19
CA ASP A 27 22.22 -8.86 12.15
C ASP A 27 21.86 -10.35 12.18
N SER A 28 22.33 -11.15 11.20
CA SER A 28 22.00 -12.59 11.10
C SER A 28 22.29 -13.39 12.36
N PRO A 29 23.44 -13.22 13.05
CA PRO A 29 23.71 -13.99 14.26
C PRO A 29 22.66 -13.78 15.36
N GLY A 30 22.13 -12.56 15.49
CA GLY A 30 21.06 -12.26 16.47
C GLY A 30 19.78 -13.03 16.15
N HIS A 31 19.39 -13.06 14.88
CA HIS A 31 18.15 -13.71 14.44
C HIS A 31 18.19 -15.23 14.63
N VAL A 32 19.31 -15.87 14.28
CA VAL A 32 19.44 -17.34 14.37
C VAL A 32 19.72 -17.85 15.77
N THR A 33 20.05 -16.97 16.73
CA THR A 33 20.29 -17.33 18.13
C THR A 33 19.18 -16.86 19.08
N GLY A 34 18.13 -16.23 18.57
CA GLY A 34 17.05 -15.68 19.38
C GLY A 34 17.47 -14.49 20.25
N LYS A 35 18.55 -13.78 19.87
CA LYS A 35 19.07 -12.62 20.60
C LYS A 35 18.65 -11.29 19.99
N THR A 36 18.08 -11.30 18.80
CA THR A 36 17.41 -10.13 18.22
C THR A 36 16.23 -9.75 19.10
N ALA A 37 16.18 -8.50 19.55
CA ALA A 37 15.04 -7.97 20.29
C ALA A 37 14.06 -7.27 19.34
N PHE A 38 12.82 -7.75 19.31
CA PHE A 38 11.67 -7.12 18.66
C PHE A 38 10.99 -6.14 19.64
N PHE A 39 10.01 -5.37 19.15
CA PHE A 39 9.32 -4.40 20.01
C PHE A 39 8.52 -5.09 21.13
N ALA A 40 7.95 -6.27 20.85
CA ALA A 40 7.13 -7.04 21.78
C ALA A 40 7.95 -7.68 22.91
N ASP A 41 9.27 -7.78 22.77
CA ASP A 41 10.18 -8.30 23.80
C ASP A 41 10.44 -7.27 24.92
N ARG A 42 9.93 -6.04 24.77
CA ARG A 42 10.06 -4.97 25.76
C ARG A 42 9.03 -5.15 26.85
N ASN A 43 9.51 -5.30 28.08
CA ASN A 43 8.66 -5.40 29.26
C ASN A 43 9.05 -4.32 30.29
N PHE A 44 8.04 -3.66 30.86
CA PHE A 44 8.22 -2.60 31.85
C PHE A 44 7.31 -2.85 33.06
N PRO A 45 7.77 -2.55 34.29
CA PRO A 45 6.93 -2.65 35.48
C PRO A 45 5.65 -1.80 35.34
N GLY A 46 4.51 -2.38 35.69
CA GLY A 46 3.22 -1.68 35.67
C GLY A 46 2.69 -1.36 34.26
N MET A 47 3.23 -1.99 33.21
CA MET A 47 2.77 -1.83 31.83
C MET A 47 1.27 -2.14 31.69
N LEU A 48 0.56 -1.26 30.98
CA LEU A 48 -0.84 -1.42 30.61
C LEU A 48 -0.96 -2.09 29.25
N HIS A 49 -2.05 -2.79 29.04
CA HIS A 49 -2.42 -3.40 27.77
C HIS A 49 -3.60 -2.65 27.16
N LEU A 50 -3.42 -2.18 25.93
CA LEU A 50 -4.44 -1.46 25.18
C LEU A 50 -5.22 -2.43 24.30
N LYS A 51 -6.56 -2.38 24.37
CA LYS A 51 -7.46 -3.08 23.45
C LYS A 51 -8.46 -2.10 22.82
N MET A 52 -8.70 -2.26 21.53
CA MET A 52 -9.69 -1.46 20.80
C MET A 52 -11.06 -2.12 20.82
N VAL A 53 -12.09 -1.31 21.05
CA VAL A 53 -13.48 -1.60 20.68
C VAL A 53 -13.66 -1.12 19.24
N ARG A 54 -14.12 -2.02 18.38
CA ARG A 54 -14.16 -1.82 16.93
C ARG A 54 -15.57 -1.95 16.39
N SER A 55 -15.86 -1.22 15.31
CA SER A 55 -17.15 -1.28 14.63
C SER A 55 -17.44 -2.67 14.06
N PRO A 56 -18.63 -3.24 14.32
CA PRO A 56 -19.09 -4.43 13.61
C PRO A 56 -19.74 -4.10 12.25
N HIS A 57 -19.89 -2.82 11.90
CA HIS A 57 -20.65 -2.35 10.74
C HIS A 57 -19.74 -1.70 9.68
N HIS A 58 -20.08 -1.91 8.41
CA HIS A 58 -19.39 -1.28 7.28
C HIS A 58 -19.72 0.20 7.09
N HIS A 59 -20.88 0.66 7.54
CA HIS A 59 -21.25 2.07 7.51
C HIS A 59 -22.34 2.30 8.56
N ALA A 60 -22.07 3.14 9.55
CA ALA A 60 -23.06 3.46 10.58
C ALA A 60 -22.77 4.80 11.26
N ARG A 61 -23.83 5.51 11.69
CA ARG A 61 -23.71 6.67 12.58
C ARG A 61 -23.60 6.17 14.03
N ILE A 62 -22.68 6.74 14.80
CA ILE A 62 -22.56 6.50 16.23
C ILE A 62 -23.55 7.44 16.94
N ARG A 63 -24.58 6.88 17.58
CA ARG A 63 -25.57 7.66 18.35
C ARG A 63 -25.08 7.96 19.76
N SER A 64 -24.49 6.96 20.41
CA SER A 64 -23.93 7.10 21.75
C SER A 64 -22.88 6.01 22.04
N ILE A 65 -22.01 6.29 23.01
CA ILE A 65 -21.00 5.36 23.54
C ILE A 65 -21.19 5.34 25.05
N ASP A 66 -21.43 4.15 25.62
CA ASP A 66 -21.52 3.91 27.05
C ASP A 66 -20.35 3.02 27.51
N THR A 67 -19.48 3.61 28.32
CA THR A 67 -18.28 2.98 28.90
C THR A 67 -18.47 2.57 30.36
N SER A 68 -19.63 2.85 30.97
CA SER A 68 -19.81 2.80 32.43
C SER A 68 -19.57 1.42 33.04
N GLU A 69 -19.94 0.34 32.34
CA GLU A 69 -19.69 -1.04 32.79
C GLU A 69 -18.25 -1.49 32.57
N ALA A 70 -17.58 -0.95 31.55
CA ALA A 70 -16.16 -1.21 31.29
C ALA A 70 -15.28 -0.50 32.33
N GLU A 71 -15.62 0.73 32.72
CA GLU A 71 -14.89 1.52 33.73
C GLU A 71 -14.88 0.86 35.11
N LYS A 72 -15.94 0.12 35.46
CA LYS A 72 -16.04 -0.62 36.72
C LYS A 72 -15.28 -1.95 36.71
N HIS A 73 -14.76 -2.38 35.55
CA HIS A 73 -14.09 -3.67 35.45
C HIS A 73 -12.78 -3.66 36.27
N PRO A 74 -12.54 -4.67 37.13
CA PRO A 74 -11.28 -4.79 37.85
C PRO A 74 -10.08 -4.79 36.89
N GLY A 75 -9.09 -3.95 37.18
CA GLY A 75 -7.89 -3.80 36.37
C GLY A 75 -8.01 -2.82 35.20
N VAL A 76 -9.18 -2.22 34.92
CA VAL A 76 -9.26 -1.09 33.98
C VAL A 76 -8.67 0.16 34.63
N VAL A 77 -7.82 0.87 33.88
CA VAL A 77 -7.13 2.07 34.34
C VAL A 77 -7.65 3.31 33.65
N LYS A 78 -7.89 3.22 32.33
CA LYS A 78 -8.38 4.35 31.54
C LYS A 78 -9.11 3.84 30.30
N ILE A 79 -10.14 4.58 29.90
CA ILE A 79 -10.81 4.40 28.61
C ILE A 79 -10.71 5.73 27.85
N LEU A 80 -10.39 5.66 26.56
CA LEU A 80 -10.24 6.80 25.66
C LEU A 80 -11.26 6.71 24.53
N THR A 81 -11.82 7.86 24.19
CA THR A 81 -12.70 8.07 23.04
C THR A 81 -12.09 9.13 22.12
N ALA A 82 -12.74 9.40 20.99
CA ALA A 82 -12.35 10.48 20.08
C ALA A 82 -12.11 11.84 20.79
N LYS A 83 -12.86 12.12 21.86
CA LYS A 83 -12.76 13.37 22.64
C LYS A 83 -11.43 13.53 23.38
N ASP A 84 -10.74 12.44 23.64
CA ASP A 84 -9.46 12.44 24.33
C ASP A 84 -8.28 12.67 23.37
N VAL A 85 -8.50 12.49 22.06
CA VAL A 85 -7.45 12.64 21.04
C VAL A 85 -7.32 14.13 20.67
N PRO A 86 -6.16 14.78 20.89
CA PRO A 86 -6.00 16.22 20.68
C PRO A 86 -6.31 16.69 19.25
N HIS A 87 -5.87 15.93 18.25
CA HIS A 87 -6.20 16.11 16.85
C HIS A 87 -6.61 14.76 16.25
N ASN A 88 -7.92 14.51 16.20
CA ASN A 88 -8.46 13.18 15.96
C ASN A 88 -8.58 12.79 14.47
N VAL A 89 -8.26 13.67 13.53
CA VAL A 89 -8.33 13.41 12.09
C VAL A 89 -6.95 13.64 11.49
N TYR A 90 -6.49 12.76 10.61
CA TYR A 90 -5.22 12.91 9.92
C TYR A 90 -5.26 12.22 8.55
N THR A 91 -4.25 12.47 7.73
CA THR A 91 -3.94 11.63 6.56
C THR A 91 -2.45 11.37 6.58
N ILE A 92 -2.06 10.11 6.46
CA ILE A 92 -0.65 9.72 6.60
C ILE A 92 0.31 10.42 5.64
N LEU A 93 -0.16 10.76 4.43
CA LEU A 93 0.62 11.43 3.40
C LEU A 93 0.50 12.96 3.41
N ILE A 94 -0.09 13.56 4.46
CA ILE A 94 -0.30 15.01 4.54
C ILE A 94 1.02 15.80 4.46
N LEU A 95 2.11 15.24 5.00
CA LEU A 95 3.44 15.85 5.00
C LEU A 95 4.08 15.97 3.62
N ILE A 96 3.58 15.21 2.64
CA ILE A 96 3.97 15.32 1.23
C ILE A 96 2.83 15.87 0.37
N GLN A 97 1.94 16.65 0.99
CA GLN A 97 0.86 17.40 0.34
C GLN A 97 -0.19 16.52 -0.36
N ILE A 98 -0.40 15.30 0.13
CA ILE A 98 -1.53 14.45 -0.27
C ILE A 98 -2.57 14.55 0.83
N GLY A 99 -3.71 15.17 0.52
CA GLY A 99 -4.78 15.45 1.45
C GLY A 99 -6.15 15.52 0.75
N PRO A 100 -7.22 15.95 1.45
CA PRO A 100 -7.23 16.43 2.83
C PRO A 100 -6.95 15.35 3.90
N GLU A 101 -6.84 15.78 5.16
CA GLU A 101 -6.96 14.87 6.31
C GLU A 101 -8.32 14.17 6.26
N ASP A 102 -8.35 12.84 6.33
CA ASP A 102 -9.57 12.09 6.04
C ASP A 102 -9.83 10.87 6.92
N GLU A 103 -8.88 10.48 7.78
CA GLU A 103 -8.97 9.29 8.63
C GLU A 103 -8.95 9.67 10.12
N THR A 104 -9.90 9.13 10.89
CA THR A 104 -9.94 9.34 12.34
C THR A 104 -9.06 8.35 13.10
N VAL A 105 -8.41 8.80 14.19
CA VAL A 105 -7.68 7.88 15.10
C VAL A 105 -8.67 6.99 15.86
N LEU A 106 -9.73 7.59 16.40
CA LEU A 106 -10.90 6.91 16.93
C LEU A 106 -12.15 7.50 16.27
N ALA A 107 -13.02 6.66 15.74
CA ALA A 107 -14.22 7.10 15.01
C ALA A 107 -15.09 8.03 15.87
N ASP A 108 -15.44 9.18 15.30
CA ASP A 108 -16.31 10.17 15.91
C ASP A 108 -17.53 10.42 15.04
N GLY A 109 -18.72 10.29 15.62
CA GLY A 109 -20.01 10.44 14.94
C GLY A 109 -20.35 9.38 13.89
N LYS A 110 -19.38 8.76 13.20
CA LYS A 110 -19.63 7.78 12.13
C LYS A 110 -18.47 6.79 11.97
N VAL A 111 -18.82 5.54 11.67
CA VAL A 111 -17.90 4.49 11.19
C VAL A 111 -18.14 4.26 9.70
N ARG A 112 -17.06 4.14 8.93
CA ARG A 112 -17.02 4.05 7.46
C ARG A 112 -16.59 2.68 6.96
N TRP A 113 -16.15 1.79 7.84
CA TRP A 113 -15.83 0.39 7.53
C TRP A 113 -15.93 -0.51 8.77
N LYS A 114 -16.04 -1.82 8.53
CA LYS A 114 -16.12 -2.85 9.57
C LYS A 114 -14.73 -3.12 10.14
N GLY A 115 -14.54 -2.88 11.44
CA GLY A 115 -13.24 -3.01 12.11
C GLY A 115 -12.63 -1.66 12.55
N GLU A 116 -13.27 -0.55 12.17
CA GLU A 116 -12.84 0.79 12.57
C GLU A 116 -12.82 0.96 14.09
N ALA A 117 -11.74 1.54 14.62
CA ALA A 117 -11.57 1.74 16.06
C ALA A 117 -12.49 2.86 16.57
N VAL A 118 -13.17 2.64 17.70
CA VAL A 118 -14.13 3.59 18.28
C VAL A 118 -13.72 4.00 19.70
N VAL A 119 -13.25 3.03 20.50
CA VAL A 119 -12.85 3.24 21.90
C VAL A 119 -11.56 2.48 22.17
N ALA A 120 -10.63 3.07 22.91
CA ALA A 120 -9.44 2.38 23.40
C ALA A 120 -9.55 2.13 24.91
N VAL A 121 -9.37 0.88 25.33
CA VAL A 121 -9.40 0.46 26.74
C VAL A 121 -7.99 0.11 27.19
N LEU A 122 -7.52 0.74 28.27
CA LEU A 122 -6.25 0.45 28.91
C LEU A 122 -6.48 -0.26 30.24
N ALA A 123 -5.89 -1.45 30.40
CA ALA A 123 -6.01 -2.25 31.61
C ALA A 123 -4.67 -2.85 32.04
N GLU A 124 -4.60 -3.34 33.28
CA GLU A 124 -3.39 -3.91 33.89
C GLU A 124 -2.98 -5.26 33.31
N THR A 125 -3.89 -5.95 32.62
CA THR A 125 -3.62 -7.21 31.93
C THR A 125 -4.33 -7.22 30.59
N GLU A 126 -3.79 -7.98 29.63
CA GLU A 126 -4.43 -8.18 28.33
C GLU A 126 -5.86 -8.72 28.47
N ARG A 127 -6.05 -9.71 29.37
CA ARG A 127 -7.36 -10.29 29.66
C ARG A 127 -8.35 -9.24 30.16
N ALA A 128 -7.97 -8.40 31.13
CA ALA A 128 -8.85 -7.35 31.64
C ALA A 128 -9.20 -6.31 30.54
N ALA A 129 -8.25 -5.98 29.65
CA ALA A 129 -8.50 -5.09 28.53
C ALA A 129 -9.53 -5.69 27.55
N GLN A 130 -9.43 -6.99 27.24
CA GLN A 130 -10.38 -7.70 26.38
C GLN A 130 -11.77 -7.82 27.02
N GLU A 131 -11.84 -8.24 28.29
CA GLU A 131 -13.12 -8.39 29.02
C GLU A 131 -13.83 -7.04 29.18
N ALA A 132 -13.09 -5.96 29.45
CA ALA A 132 -13.65 -4.62 29.56
C ALA A 132 -14.06 -4.04 28.19
N ALA A 133 -13.29 -4.25 27.13
CA ALA A 133 -13.65 -3.84 25.78
C ALA A 133 -14.99 -4.46 25.34
N ALA A 134 -15.25 -5.71 25.71
CA ALA A 134 -16.53 -6.38 25.44
C ALA A 134 -17.74 -5.80 26.21
N LYS A 135 -17.51 -5.01 27.26
CA LYS A 135 -18.55 -4.35 28.06
C LYS A 135 -18.92 -2.96 27.56
N VAL A 136 -18.10 -2.37 26.68
CA VAL A 136 -18.41 -1.07 26.06
C VAL A 136 -19.59 -1.27 25.11
N LYS A 137 -20.61 -0.43 25.26
CA LYS A 137 -21.80 -0.45 24.40
C LYS A 137 -21.77 0.76 23.48
N VAL A 138 -21.85 0.51 22.18
CA VAL A 138 -21.95 1.56 21.17
C VAL A 138 -23.29 1.40 20.46
N ASP A 139 -24.11 2.45 20.51
CA ASP A 139 -25.38 2.51 19.80
C ASP A 139 -25.14 3.00 18.36
N TYR A 140 -25.53 2.18 17.39
CA TYR A 140 -25.31 2.44 15.97
C TYR A 140 -26.61 2.59 15.21
N GLU A 141 -26.65 3.54 14.28
CA GLU A 141 -27.61 3.57 13.18
C GLU A 141 -26.92 3.08 11.91
N VAL A 142 -27.25 1.88 11.45
CA VAL A 142 -26.67 1.33 10.22
C VAL A 142 -27.10 2.14 9.01
N LEU A 143 -26.14 2.49 8.15
CA LEU A 143 -26.33 3.28 6.94
C LEU A 143 -26.11 2.41 5.69
N PRO A 144 -26.66 2.80 4.52
CA PRO A 144 -26.34 2.14 3.25
C PRO A 144 -24.84 2.19 2.95
N ALA A 145 -24.25 1.06 2.58
CA ALA A 145 -22.84 0.93 2.23
C ALA A 145 -22.66 0.67 0.73
N VAL A 146 -21.54 1.10 0.17
CA VAL A 146 -21.13 0.81 -1.21
C VAL A 146 -19.80 0.07 -1.22
N PHE A 147 -19.74 -1.03 -1.96
CA PHE A 147 -18.53 -1.87 -2.05
C PHE A 147 -17.99 -1.95 -3.46
N ASP A 148 -18.80 -1.77 -4.50
CA ASP A 148 -18.27 -1.81 -5.86
C ASP A 148 -17.73 -0.44 -6.26
N MET A 149 -16.55 -0.39 -6.90
CA MET A 149 -15.90 0.86 -7.29
C MET A 149 -16.69 1.61 -8.36
N GLU A 150 -17.28 0.91 -9.32
CA GLU A 150 -18.07 1.55 -10.38
C GLU A 150 -19.40 2.04 -9.84
N GLU A 151 -20.05 1.28 -8.94
CA GLU A 151 -21.24 1.75 -8.23
C GLU A 151 -20.94 2.97 -7.35
N ALA A 152 -19.79 3.01 -6.68
CA ALA A 152 -19.38 4.14 -5.83
C ALA A 152 -19.21 5.45 -6.61
N LEU A 153 -18.85 5.37 -7.90
CA LEU A 153 -18.68 6.51 -8.80
C LEU A 153 -20.00 7.03 -9.40
N LYS A 154 -21.12 6.32 -9.25
CA LYS A 154 -22.41 6.74 -9.82
C LYS A 154 -23.02 7.91 -9.04
N PRO A 155 -23.76 8.82 -9.72
CA PRO A 155 -24.56 9.82 -9.04
C PRO A 155 -25.53 9.18 -8.05
N GLY A 156 -25.58 9.71 -6.82
CA GLY A 156 -26.47 9.21 -5.76
C GLY A 156 -25.97 7.98 -5.00
N ALA A 157 -24.76 7.48 -5.29
CA ALA A 157 -24.14 6.46 -4.46
C ALA A 157 -23.97 6.95 -3.01
N PRO A 158 -24.04 6.05 -2.00
CA PRO A 158 -23.71 6.42 -0.62
C PRO A 158 -22.34 7.09 -0.54
N LEU A 159 -22.28 8.29 0.04
CA LEU A 159 -21.02 8.98 0.27
C LEU A 159 -20.26 8.30 1.41
N VAL A 160 -19.07 7.79 1.09
CA VAL A 160 -18.24 7.01 2.03
C VAL A 160 -17.54 7.96 3.01
N ASN A 161 -16.83 8.94 2.45
CA ASN A 161 -15.98 9.85 3.20
C ASN A 161 -16.33 11.33 2.91
N GLU A 162 -16.95 11.99 3.87
CA GLU A 162 -17.39 13.38 3.76
C GLU A 162 -16.25 14.39 3.67
N TYR A 163 -15.03 14.04 4.11
CA TYR A 163 -13.87 14.94 3.98
C TYR A 163 -13.53 15.25 2.52
N HIS A 164 -13.87 14.35 1.60
CA HIS A 164 -13.69 14.56 0.16
C HIS A 164 -14.92 15.16 -0.51
N GLY A 165 -16.13 14.85 -0.04
CA GLY A 165 -17.39 15.27 -0.68
C GLY A 165 -17.79 14.43 -1.91
N GLN A 166 -16.94 13.48 -2.31
CA GLN A 166 -17.16 12.51 -3.37
C GLN A 166 -16.53 11.15 -3.02
N ASN A 167 -16.78 10.13 -3.83
CA ASN A 167 -16.21 8.79 -3.66
C ASN A 167 -14.93 8.54 -4.48
N TYR A 168 -14.20 9.59 -4.84
CA TYR A 168 -12.88 9.46 -5.48
C TYR A 168 -11.91 10.52 -4.99
N TYR A 169 -10.62 10.19 -5.01
CA TYR A 169 -9.56 11.15 -4.73
C TYR A 169 -9.42 12.15 -5.88
N LEU A 170 -9.36 13.44 -5.56
CA LEU A 170 -9.17 14.50 -6.56
C LEU A 170 -7.67 14.73 -6.80
N TYR A 171 -7.21 14.43 -8.01
CA TYR A 171 -5.86 14.73 -8.46
C TYR A 171 -5.79 16.14 -9.07
N ASP A 172 -4.56 16.64 -9.26
CA ASP A 172 -4.25 17.80 -10.10
C ASP A 172 -4.84 17.73 -11.53
N SER A 173 -5.12 16.52 -12.01
CA SER A 173 -5.67 16.18 -13.32
C SER A 173 -7.18 15.98 -13.32
N GLY A 174 -7.84 16.24 -12.18
CA GLY A 174 -9.27 16.07 -11.94
C GLY A 174 -9.59 14.76 -11.22
N GLU A 175 -10.67 14.11 -11.64
CA GLU A 175 -11.26 12.93 -10.97
C GLU A 175 -10.37 11.67 -11.02
N CYS A 176 -9.36 11.67 -11.88
CA CYS A 176 -8.45 10.54 -12.08
C CYS A 176 -7.05 11.04 -12.44
N ARG A 177 -6.06 10.18 -12.19
CA ARG A 177 -4.69 10.42 -12.65
C ARG A 177 -4.59 10.09 -14.14
N LYS A 178 -4.06 11.03 -14.91
CA LYS A 178 -4.00 10.96 -16.38
C LYS A 178 -2.57 10.79 -16.90
N VAL A 179 -2.38 9.88 -17.86
CA VAL A 179 -1.18 9.84 -18.73
C VAL A 179 -1.63 9.93 -20.18
N ARG A 180 -0.96 10.76 -20.98
CA ARG A 180 -1.30 11.07 -22.38
C ARG A 180 -0.04 11.13 -23.24
N PHE A 181 0.01 10.32 -24.28
CA PHE A 181 1.11 10.25 -25.23
C PHE A 181 0.59 9.90 -26.63
N GLY A 182 1.06 10.60 -27.66
CA GLY A 182 0.59 10.39 -29.04
C GLY A 182 -0.91 10.65 -29.24
N ASP A 183 -1.49 9.99 -30.25
CA ASP A 183 -2.91 10.02 -30.63
C ASP A 183 -3.46 8.59 -30.65
N VAL A 184 -4.19 8.24 -29.59
CA VAL A 184 -4.70 6.88 -29.39
C VAL A 184 -5.77 6.51 -30.43
N ASP A 185 -6.55 7.47 -30.90
CA ASP A 185 -7.63 7.21 -31.87
C ASP A 185 -7.03 6.94 -33.26
N ALA A 186 -6.03 7.70 -33.67
CA ALA A 186 -5.25 7.42 -34.87
C ALA A 186 -4.55 6.05 -34.80
N GLY A 187 -3.97 5.72 -33.63
CA GLY A 187 -3.34 4.42 -33.42
C GLY A 187 -4.32 3.24 -33.50
N PHE A 188 -5.53 3.36 -32.96
CA PHE A 188 -6.56 2.33 -33.12
C PHE A 188 -7.08 2.22 -34.55
N ALA A 189 -7.21 3.33 -35.27
CA ALA A 189 -7.62 3.33 -36.67
C ALA A 189 -6.60 2.64 -37.60
N ALA A 190 -5.31 2.70 -37.25
CA ALA A 190 -4.24 2.07 -38.00
C ALA A 190 -4.00 0.59 -37.65
N ALA A 191 -4.55 0.10 -36.53
CA ALA A 191 -4.31 -1.25 -36.04
C ALA A 191 -4.98 -2.32 -36.93
N ASP A 192 -4.28 -3.43 -37.18
CA ASP A 192 -4.86 -4.59 -37.86
C ASP A 192 -5.90 -5.31 -36.98
N HIS A 193 -5.66 -5.35 -35.67
CA HIS A 193 -6.53 -5.96 -34.68
C HIS A 193 -6.62 -5.10 -33.42
N VAL A 194 -7.78 -5.12 -32.76
CA VAL A 194 -8.01 -4.44 -31.47
C VAL A 194 -8.56 -5.43 -30.47
N LEU A 195 -7.98 -5.48 -29.28
CA LEU A 195 -8.42 -6.34 -28.19
C LEU A 195 -8.66 -5.53 -26.92
N GLU A 196 -9.87 -5.65 -26.36
CA GLU A 196 -10.27 -5.05 -25.09
C GLU A 196 -10.59 -6.13 -24.07
N GLN A 197 -10.03 -6.03 -22.86
CA GLN A 197 -10.23 -6.98 -21.77
C GLN A 197 -10.26 -6.28 -20.42
N SER A 198 -10.93 -6.90 -19.44
CA SER A 198 -10.94 -6.46 -18.04
C SER A 198 -10.32 -7.51 -17.14
N TYR A 199 -9.53 -7.04 -16.18
CA TYR A 199 -8.78 -7.83 -15.20
C TYR A 199 -9.09 -7.29 -13.81
N GLN A 200 -9.18 -8.18 -12.81
CA GLN A 200 -9.50 -7.79 -11.44
C GLN A 200 -8.68 -8.60 -10.44
N SER A 201 -8.35 -7.97 -9.32
CA SER A 201 -7.83 -8.61 -8.11
C SER A 201 -8.78 -8.46 -6.93
N SER A 202 -8.62 -9.35 -5.95
CA SER A 202 -9.18 -9.17 -4.61
C SER A 202 -8.16 -8.50 -3.68
N PRO A 203 -8.57 -7.93 -2.55
CA PRO A 203 -7.64 -7.46 -1.53
C PRO A 203 -6.73 -8.59 -1.05
N ILE A 204 -5.48 -8.27 -0.73
CA ILE A 204 -4.48 -9.25 -0.26
C ILE A 204 -3.84 -8.71 1.02
N GLU A 205 -3.89 -9.51 2.08
CA GLU A 205 -3.23 -9.20 3.36
C GLU A 205 -1.76 -9.66 3.33
N HIS A 206 -0.90 -8.94 4.05
CA HIS A 206 0.56 -9.09 4.02
C HIS A 206 1.08 -10.31 4.79
N ALA A 207 0.31 -10.74 5.78
CA ALA A 207 0.56 -11.84 6.70
C ALA A 207 1.96 -11.79 7.34
N PRO A 208 2.39 -10.65 7.93
CA PRO A 208 3.69 -10.56 8.56
C PRO A 208 3.75 -11.51 9.76
N THR A 209 4.90 -12.18 10.00
CA THR A 209 5.04 -13.13 11.10
C THR A 209 4.86 -12.45 12.47
N GLU A 210 5.45 -11.28 12.64
CA GLU A 210 5.21 -10.39 13.78
C GLU A 210 4.02 -9.49 13.47
N THR A 211 3.00 -9.47 14.33
CA THR A 211 1.83 -8.59 14.17
C THR A 211 2.18 -7.13 14.46
N THR A 212 1.37 -6.22 13.93
CA THR A 212 1.51 -4.77 14.10
C THR A 212 1.34 -4.39 15.58
N GLY A 213 2.22 -3.54 16.08
CA GLY A 213 2.16 -3.12 17.47
C GLY A 213 3.28 -2.20 17.91
N CYS A 214 3.13 -1.69 19.14
CA CYS A 214 4.16 -0.90 19.80
C CYS A 214 4.12 -1.09 21.33
N VAL A 215 5.22 -0.73 21.98
CA VAL A 215 5.33 -0.54 23.43
C VAL A 215 5.85 0.86 23.69
N VAL A 216 5.14 1.63 24.49
CA VAL A 216 5.50 3.01 24.83
C VAL A 216 5.89 3.09 26.29
N ALA A 217 7.00 3.75 26.60
CA ALA A 217 7.49 4.00 27.95
C ALA A 217 7.65 5.51 28.20
N PRO A 218 7.04 6.07 29.27
CA PRO A 218 7.35 7.42 29.71
C PRO A 218 8.81 7.54 30.21
N GLU A 219 9.53 8.57 29.77
CA GLU A 219 10.90 8.90 30.21
C GLU A 219 10.91 9.99 31.30
N GLY A 220 9.77 10.62 31.59
CA GLY A 220 9.66 11.83 32.41
C GLY A 220 9.73 13.12 31.58
N ASN A 221 9.38 14.27 32.18
CA ASN A 221 9.33 15.58 31.51
C ASN A 221 8.53 15.59 30.19
N ASP A 222 7.41 14.87 30.17
CA ASP A 222 6.56 14.65 28.99
C ASP A 222 7.31 14.10 27.77
N ARG A 223 8.33 13.25 27.98
CA ARG A 223 8.99 12.51 26.91
C ARG A 223 8.57 11.04 26.92
N PHE A 224 8.49 10.44 25.73
CA PHE A 224 8.01 9.08 25.53
C PHE A 224 8.91 8.33 24.55
N THR A 225 9.43 7.18 24.95
CA THR A 225 10.05 6.21 24.03
C THR A 225 8.96 5.32 23.45
N CYS A 226 8.85 5.22 22.12
CA CYS A 226 7.97 4.29 21.43
C CYS A 226 8.80 3.21 20.71
N TYR A 227 8.78 1.99 21.24
CA TYR A 227 9.31 0.81 20.57
C TYR A 227 8.24 0.31 19.60
N THR A 228 8.49 0.39 18.29
CA THR A 228 7.50 0.07 17.26
C THR A 228 8.12 -0.75 16.13
N ASN A 229 7.28 -1.53 15.44
CA ASN A 229 7.65 -2.21 14.21
C ASN A 229 7.25 -1.48 12.92
N THR A 230 6.97 -0.17 12.99
CA THR A 230 6.77 0.66 11.80
C THR A 230 7.94 0.56 10.80
N GLN A 231 7.60 0.53 9.52
CA GLN A 231 8.53 0.64 8.40
C GLN A 231 8.84 2.09 8.02
N ALA A 232 8.13 3.06 8.60
CA ALA A 232 8.18 4.47 8.22
C ALA A 232 8.41 5.37 9.44
N MET A 233 9.44 5.06 10.25
CA MET A 233 9.72 5.70 11.55
C MET A 233 9.51 7.23 11.60
N PHE A 234 10.08 7.97 10.66
CA PHE A 234 9.96 9.44 10.65
C PHE A 234 8.55 9.90 10.27
N PHE A 235 7.90 9.25 9.29
CA PHE A 235 6.48 9.52 8.99
C PHE A 235 5.59 9.22 10.20
N THR A 236 5.83 8.13 10.91
CA THR A 236 5.06 7.77 12.10
C THR A 236 5.30 8.76 13.24
N LEU A 237 6.55 9.20 13.46
CA LEU A 237 6.88 10.22 14.45
C LEU A 237 6.16 11.54 14.15
N ASP A 238 6.26 12.03 12.91
CA ASP A 238 5.68 13.33 12.53
C ASP A 238 4.14 13.31 12.57
N ASN A 239 3.51 12.23 12.12
CA ASN A 239 2.06 12.07 12.25
C ASN A 239 1.62 11.91 13.72
N ALA A 240 2.39 11.20 14.55
CA ALA A 240 2.11 11.14 15.99
C ALA A 240 2.23 12.52 16.64
N SER A 241 3.22 13.33 16.23
CA SER A 241 3.38 14.72 16.64
C SER A 241 2.15 15.56 16.28
N ILE A 242 1.61 15.41 15.07
CA ILE A 242 0.39 16.08 14.61
C ILE A 242 -0.83 15.63 15.43
N ILE A 243 -1.08 14.33 15.51
CA ILE A 243 -2.26 13.76 16.21
C ILE A 243 -2.27 14.16 17.69
N LEU A 244 -1.10 14.11 18.34
CA LEU A 244 -0.97 14.37 19.78
C LEU A 244 -0.79 15.84 20.13
N GLN A 245 -0.65 16.71 19.12
CA GLN A 245 -0.30 18.11 19.27
C GLN A 245 0.92 18.28 20.20
N MET A 246 1.94 17.46 19.98
CA MET A 246 3.13 17.36 20.83
C MET A 246 4.38 17.58 19.97
N PRO A 247 5.35 18.40 20.40
CA PRO A 247 6.60 18.58 19.65
C PRO A 247 7.32 17.24 19.41
N GLY A 248 7.76 16.98 18.17
CA GLY A 248 8.44 15.72 17.81
C GLY A 248 9.68 15.42 18.67
N ASN A 249 10.36 16.43 19.22
CA ASN A 249 11.49 16.23 20.14
C ASN A 249 11.08 15.69 21.54
N LYS A 250 9.79 15.51 21.82
CA LYS A 250 9.28 14.78 22.98
C LYS A 250 9.02 13.29 22.69
N LEU A 251 9.07 12.90 21.41
CA LEU A 251 8.80 11.56 20.95
C LEU A 251 10.11 10.91 20.50
N HIS A 252 10.45 9.76 21.09
CA HIS A 252 11.64 9.00 20.71
C HIS A 252 11.20 7.64 20.16
N PHE A 253 11.25 7.48 18.85
CA PHE A 253 10.89 6.24 18.18
C PHE A 253 12.10 5.32 18.07
N VAL A 254 11.93 4.07 18.50
CA VAL A 254 12.93 3.00 18.43
C VAL A 254 12.35 1.87 17.59
N GLY A 255 12.96 1.61 16.44
CA GLY A 255 12.53 0.57 15.49
C GLY A 255 13.70 -0.02 14.70
N GLY A 256 13.43 -0.55 13.52
CA GLY A 256 14.44 -1.08 12.59
C GLY A 256 14.64 -2.60 12.65
N THR A 257 14.11 -3.27 13.67
CA THR A 257 13.94 -4.73 13.71
C THR A 257 12.46 -5.04 13.57
N VAL A 258 12.07 -5.64 12.45
CA VAL A 258 10.66 -5.85 12.06
C VAL A 258 10.47 -7.28 11.57
N GLY A 259 9.53 -8.02 12.15
CA GLY A 259 9.25 -9.42 11.80
C GLY A 259 8.36 -9.56 10.56
N GLY A 260 8.73 -8.87 9.48
CA GLY A 260 7.94 -8.77 8.26
C GLY A 260 6.98 -7.57 8.27
N GLY A 261 6.76 -7.00 7.09
CA GLY A 261 5.84 -5.86 6.92
C GLY A 261 5.33 -5.77 5.49
N PHE A 262 6.21 -5.90 4.50
CA PHE A 262 5.85 -5.94 3.07
C PHE A 262 5.04 -4.71 2.59
N GLY A 263 5.09 -3.60 3.33
CA GLY A 263 4.28 -2.41 3.12
C GLY A 263 3.18 -2.23 4.17
N GLY A 264 2.72 -3.27 4.86
CA GLY A 264 1.57 -3.21 5.78
C GLY A 264 1.83 -2.46 7.09
N LYS A 265 3.10 -2.14 7.39
CA LYS A 265 3.53 -1.41 8.59
C LYS A 265 4.05 -0.01 8.28
N VAL A 266 3.69 0.57 7.14
CA VAL A 266 3.99 1.99 6.86
C VAL A 266 2.93 2.91 7.44
N ASP A 267 1.74 2.39 7.74
CA ASP A 267 0.62 3.17 8.27
C ASP A 267 0.81 3.54 9.75
N VAL A 268 0.18 4.64 10.19
CA VAL A 268 0.29 5.16 11.55
C VAL A 268 -0.92 4.71 12.35
N ILE A 269 -0.84 3.53 12.94
CA ILE A 269 -2.03 2.82 13.42
C ILE A 269 -2.07 2.75 14.95
N VAL A 270 -0.95 2.39 15.59
CA VAL A 270 -0.93 1.95 17.00
C VAL A 270 -0.21 2.95 17.91
N GLU A 271 0.75 3.68 17.36
CA GLU A 271 1.67 4.51 18.12
C GLU A 271 1.00 5.73 18.76
N PRO A 272 0.21 6.55 18.04
CA PRO A 272 -0.34 7.77 18.63
C PRO A 272 -1.22 7.47 19.85
N ILE A 273 -2.12 6.48 19.75
CA ILE A 273 -3.04 6.17 20.85
C ILE A 273 -2.34 5.51 22.05
N ALA A 274 -1.30 4.70 21.81
CA ALA A 274 -0.49 4.14 22.89
C ALA A 274 0.32 5.23 23.62
N ILE A 275 0.86 6.21 22.88
CA ILE A 275 1.55 7.38 23.46
C ILE A 275 0.57 8.25 24.26
N LEU A 276 -0.64 8.48 23.74
CA LEU A 276 -1.68 9.20 24.47
C LEU A 276 -2.05 8.48 25.77
N GLY A 277 -2.22 7.15 25.70
CA GLY A 277 -2.46 6.31 26.88
C GLY A 277 -1.34 6.41 27.91
N ALA A 278 -0.08 6.38 27.48
CA ALA A 278 1.07 6.51 28.37
C ALA A 278 1.13 7.91 29.00
N LYS A 279 0.84 8.96 28.23
CA LYS A 279 0.78 10.34 28.70
C LYS A 279 -0.30 10.53 29.77
N LEU A 280 -1.50 10.00 29.55
CA LEU A 280 -2.65 10.20 30.44
C LEU A 280 -2.58 9.36 31.72
N THR A 281 -1.82 8.27 31.71
CA THR A 281 -1.72 7.36 32.86
C THR A 281 -0.39 7.45 33.60
N GLY A 282 0.65 8.02 32.97
CA GLY A 282 2.02 7.99 33.48
C GLY A 282 2.64 6.58 33.51
N ARG A 283 2.00 5.59 32.86
CA ARG A 283 2.43 4.18 32.85
C ARG A 283 2.87 3.77 31.45
N PRO A 284 3.79 2.78 31.31
CA PRO A 284 4.07 2.17 30.02
C PRO A 284 2.81 1.53 29.42
N VAL A 285 2.69 1.52 28.09
CA VAL A 285 1.53 0.99 27.37
C VAL A 285 1.99 0.08 26.24
N SER A 286 1.46 -1.14 26.20
CA SER A 286 1.59 -2.09 25.09
C SER A 286 0.31 -2.07 24.27
N PHE A 287 0.43 -1.91 22.96
CA PHE A 287 -0.66 -2.10 22.01
C PHE A 287 -0.19 -3.04 20.89
N ILE A 288 -0.70 -4.26 20.90
CA ILE A 288 -0.28 -5.33 19.99
C ILE A 288 -1.53 -5.96 19.39
N TYR A 289 -1.53 -6.14 18.07
CA TYR A 289 -2.60 -6.85 17.39
C TYR A 289 -2.52 -8.34 17.67
N SER A 290 -3.68 -8.96 17.89
CA SER A 290 -3.80 -10.40 17.71
C SER A 290 -3.57 -10.77 16.24
N ARG A 291 -3.34 -12.06 15.95
CA ARG A 291 -3.29 -12.53 14.55
C ARG A 291 -4.60 -12.26 13.82
N GLU A 292 -5.74 -12.48 14.46
CA GLU A 292 -7.05 -12.21 13.87
C GLU A 292 -7.19 -10.72 13.52
N GLU A 293 -6.74 -9.84 14.41
CA GLU A 293 -6.70 -8.40 14.16
C GLU A 293 -5.80 -8.06 12.97
N GLU A 294 -4.58 -8.58 12.90
CA GLU A 294 -3.71 -8.39 11.73
C GLU A 294 -4.44 -8.78 10.43
N MET A 295 -5.12 -9.92 10.40
CA MET A 295 -5.80 -10.41 9.19
C MET A 295 -7.06 -9.61 8.80
N GLN A 296 -7.70 -8.90 9.74
CA GLN A 296 -9.02 -8.29 9.53
C GLN A 296 -8.98 -6.76 9.49
N ILE A 297 -8.04 -6.13 10.20
CA ILE A 297 -7.99 -4.68 10.40
C ILE A 297 -6.68 -4.02 9.99
N SER A 298 -5.62 -4.77 9.66
CA SER A 298 -4.46 -4.19 8.96
C SER A 298 -4.86 -3.71 7.56
N SER A 299 -4.09 -2.79 6.99
CA SER A 299 -4.33 -2.32 5.62
C SER A 299 -3.95 -3.39 4.61
N PRO A 300 -4.86 -3.92 3.79
CA PRO A 300 -4.49 -4.85 2.72
C PRO A 300 -3.94 -4.09 1.50
N ARG A 301 -3.41 -4.82 0.53
CA ARG A 301 -3.38 -4.35 -0.87
C ARG A 301 -4.80 -4.04 -1.32
N ALA A 302 -4.95 -2.95 -2.08
CA ALA A 302 -6.19 -2.60 -2.75
C ALA A 302 -6.71 -3.73 -3.66
N ALA A 303 -8.03 -3.86 -3.74
CA ALA A 303 -8.64 -4.48 -4.91
C ALA A 303 -8.48 -3.51 -6.09
N GLU A 304 -8.11 -4.04 -7.24
CA GLU A 304 -7.94 -3.23 -8.45
C GLU A 304 -8.72 -3.85 -9.61
N LYS A 305 -9.29 -2.99 -10.46
CA LYS A 305 -9.88 -3.37 -11.76
C LYS A 305 -9.13 -2.61 -12.85
N VAL A 306 -8.61 -3.33 -13.84
CA VAL A 306 -7.88 -2.75 -14.96
C VAL A 306 -8.56 -3.17 -16.25
N VAL A 307 -9.01 -2.19 -17.04
CA VAL A 307 -9.55 -2.39 -18.39
C VAL A 307 -8.48 -1.94 -19.38
N ILE A 308 -8.02 -2.86 -20.23
CA ILE A 308 -6.97 -2.59 -21.22
C ILE A 308 -7.54 -2.81 -22.61
N LYS A 309 -7.35 -1.81 -23.48
CA LYS A 309 -7.63 -1.87 -24.90
C LYS A 309 -6.35 -1.60 -25.68
N ASP A 310 -5.92 -2.58 -26.47
CA ASP A 310 -4.71 -2.47 -27.29
C ASP A 310 -5.04 -2.63 -28.78
N GLY A 311 -4.38 -1.81 -29.60
CA GLY A 311 -4.33 -1.95 -31.05
C GLY A 311 -2.99 -2.57 -31.44
N VAL A 312 -3.03 -3.65 -32.22
CA VAL A 312 -1.85 -4.43 -32.60
C VAL A 312 -1.80 -4.64 -34.12
N MET A 313 -0.61 -4.59 -34.68
CA MET A 313 -0.31 -4.89 -36.08
C MET A 313 -0.06 -6.39 -36.26
N LYS A 314 -0.23 -6.90 -37.48
CA LYS A 314 0.13 -8.30 -37.84
C LYS A 314 1.62 -8.61 -37.63
N ASP A 315 2.48 -7.58 -37.67
CA ASP A 315 3.91 -7.70 -37.42
C ASP A 315 4.28 -7.74 -35.91
N GLY A 316 3.29 -7.68 -35.02
CA GLY A 316 3.47 -7.76 -33.58
C GLY A 316 3.65 -6.43 -32.86
N ARG A 317 3.76 -5.30 -33.57
CA ARG A 317 3.87 -3.98 -32.91
C ARG A 317 2.54 -3.57 -32.27
N ILE A 318 2.60 -3.10 -31.03
CA ILE A 318 1.47 -2.42 -30.37
C ILE A 318 1.51 -0.94 -30.77
N VAL A 319 0.43 -0.47 -31.41
CA VAL A 319 0.34 0.89 -31.95
C VAL A 319 -0.54 1.82 -31.12
N ALA A 320 -1.40 1.27 -30.26
CA ALA A 320 -2.21 2.05 -29.35
C ALA A 320 -2.50 1.27 -28.07
N ARG A 321 -2.51 1.95 -26.93
CA ARG A 321 -2.95 1.43 -25.64
C ARG A 321 -3.86 2.44 -24.96
N LYS A 322 -5.05 1.99 -24.58
CA LYS A 322 -5.94 2.72 -23.67
C LYS A 322 -6.18 1.89 -22.41
N VAL A 323 -5.97 2.48 -21.23
CA VAL A 323 -6.19 1.82 -19.95
C VAL A 323 -7.10 2.66 -19.07
N THR A 324 -8.09 1.99 -18.47
CA THR A 324 -8.86 2.53 -17.35
C THR A 324 -8.59 1.68 -16.13
N GLY A 325 -7.95 2.28 -15.11
CA GLY A 325 -7.63 1.64 -13.85
C GLY A 325 -8.54 2.14 -12.73
N TYR A 326 -8.97 1.24 -11.87
CA TYR A 326 -9.69 1.55 -10.63
C TYR A 326 -8.95 0.90 -9.46
N THR A 327 -8.65 1.69 -8.44
CA THR A 327 -8.04 1.24 -7.18
C THR A 327 -9.01 1.50 -6.04
N ASP A 328 -9.43 0.45 -5.34
CA ASP A 328 -10.32 0.54 -4.18
C ASP A 328 -9.50 0.95 -2.95
N ALA A 329 -9.63 2.21 -2.54
CA ALA A 329 -8.97 2.74 -1.35
C ALA A 329 -9.59 2.25 -0.04
N GLY A 330 -10.78 1.63 -0.10
CA GLY A 330 -11.64 1.45 1.07
C GLY A 330 -12.10 2.80 1.62
N ALA A 331 -12.31 2.87 2.93
CA ALA A 331 -12.96 4.03 3.56
C ALA A 331 -12.10 5.31 3.64
N TYR A 332 -10.77 5.16 3.57
CA TYR A 332 -9.81 6.24 3.81
C TYR A 332 -8.71 6.24 2.75
N SER A 333 -8.10 7.40 2.50
CA SER A 333 -7.07 7.53 1.46
C SER A 333 -5.86 6.67 1.74
N ARG A 334 -5.31 6.74 2.97
CA ARG A 334 -4.00 6.18 3.33
C ARG A 334 -2.99 6.39 2.18
N HIS A 335 -2.34 5.33 1.71
CA HIS A 335 -1.40 5.39 0.59
C HIS A 335 -2.05 5.19 -0.78
N SER A 336 -3.34 4.85 -0.84
CA SER A 336 -4.03 4.43 -2.07
C SER A 336 -3.96 5.45 -3.21
N PRO A 337 -4.13 6.78 -2.99
CA PRO A 337 -3.96 7.77 -4.05
C PRO A 337 -2.58 7.74 -4.70
N TYR A 338 -1.53 7.52 -3.90
CA TYR A 338 -0.16 7.38 -4.39
C TYR A 338 0.05 6.06 -5.15
N GLY A 339 -0.58 4.97 -4.70
CA GLY A 339 -0.60 3.69 -5.40
C GLY A 339 -1.26 3.78 -6.78
N ALA A 340 -2.45 4.37 -6.85
CA ALA A 340 -3.15 4.63 -8.11
C ALA A 340 -2.34 5.53 -9.07
N GLN A 341 -1.64 6.54 -8.55
CA GLN A 341 -0.74 7.36 -9.35
C GLN A 341 0.44 6.55 -9.92
N LYS A 342 1.02 5.65 -9.13
CA LYS A 342 2.07 4.72 -9.62
C LYS A 342 1.54 3.79 -10.70
N GLY A 343 0.35 3.22 -10.50
CA GLY A 343 -0.33 2.39 -11.50
C GLY A 343 -0.51 3.12 -12.81
N ALA A 344 -0.99 4.38 -12.77
CA ALA A 344 -1.14 5.22 -13.96
C ALA A 344 0.16 5.37 -14.76
N GLY A 345 1.29 5.57 -14.07
CA GLY A 345 2.61 5.65 -14.70
C GLY A 345 3.13 4.31 -15.22
N HIS A 346 2.65 3.20 -14.66
CA HIS A 346 3.09 1.84 -14.97
C HIS A 346 2.28 1.17 -16.09
N TYR A 347 1.00 1.52 -16.27
CA TYR A 347 0.11 0.96 -17.29
C TYR A 347 0.57 1.04 -18.75
N PRO A 348 1.50 1.94 -19.19
CA PRO A 348 2.10 1.79 -20.53
C PRO A 348 2.84 0.45 -20.67
N GLY A 349 3.35 -0.10 -19.57
CA GLY A 349 4.21 -1.27 -19.51
C GLY A 349 5.66 -0.96 -19.88
N PRO A 350 6.55 -1.96 -19.80
CA PRO A 350 7.94 -1.83 -20.21
C PRO A 350 8.10 -1.94 -21.74
N TYR A 351 7.15 -1.36 -22.48
CA TYR A 351 6.99 -1.53 -23.92
C TYR A 351 6.89 -0.17 -24.64
N THR A 352 7.52 -0.09 -25.82
CA THR A 352 7.51 1.07 -26.70
C THR A 352 6.19 1.14 -27.47
N ILE A 353 5.24 1.89 -26.92
CA ILE A 353 3.90 2.09 -27.51
C ILE A 353 3.74 3.57 -27.90
N PRO A 354 3.52 3.88 -29.19
CA PRO A 354 3.55 5.26 -29.66
C PRO A 354 2.33 6.09 -29.24
N ASN A 355 1.20 5.46 -28.93
CA ASN A 355 -0.04 6.15 -28.56
C ASN A 355 -0.63 5.55 -27.28
N VAL A 356 -0.68 6.33 -26.21
CA VAL A 356 -1.10 5.89 -24.87
C VAL A 356 -2.09 6.86 -24.24
N TRP A 357 -3.21 6.31 -23.77
CA TRP A 357 -4.24 7.02 -23.00
C TRP A 357 -4.56 6.26 -21.71
N ILE A 358 -4.28 6.85 -20.55
CA ILE A 358 -4.51 6.17 -19.26
C ILE A 358 -5.29 7.08 -18.31
N ASP A 359 -6.38 6.55 -17.75
CA ASP A 359 -7.18 7.17 -16.70
C ASP A 359 -7.21 6.22 -15.49
N THR A 360 -6.71 6.67 -14.34
CA THR A 360 -6.68 5.84 -13.12
C THR A 360 -7.40 6.52 -11.97
N TYR A 361 -8.44 5.87 -11.47
CA TYR A 361 -9.29 6.34 -10.38
C TYR A 361 -8.86 5.70 -9.05
N CYS A 362 -8.74 6.50 -8.01
CA CYS A 362 -8.65 6.03 -6.63
C CYS A 362 -10.01 6.23 -5.98
N VAL A 363 -10.73 5.15 -5.68
CA VAL A 363 -12.15 5.14 -5.35
C VAL A 363 -12.35 4.79 -3.88
N TYR A 364 -13.21 5.54 -3.18
CA TYR A 364 -13.59 5.24 -1.81
C TYR A 364 -14.77 4.27 -1.76
N THR A 365 -14.66 3.25 -0.93
CA THR A 365 -15.72 2.24 -0.66
C THR A 365 -15.82 1.97 0.83
N ASN A 366 -16.86 1.28 1.29
CA ASN A 366 -17.00 0.88 2.71
C ASN A 366 -16.21 -0.41 3.05
N ARG A 367 -15.21 -0.77 2.25
CA ARG A 367 -14.24 -1.83 2.58
C ARG A 367 -13.17 -1.33 3.55
N THR A 368 -12.44 -2.27 4.14
CA THR A 368 -11.21 -1.99 4.91
C THR A 368 -10.29 -1.08 4.10
N PRO A 369 -9.81 0.05 4.67
CA PRO A 369 -8.90 0.95 3.98
C PRO A 369 -7.66 0.22 3.50
N SER A 370 -7.38 0.29 2.20
CA SER A 370 -6.18 -0.31 1.62
C SER A 370 -4.97 0.62 1.75
N SER A 371 -3.78 0.05 1.63
CA SER A 371 -2.55 0.82 1.68
C SER A 371 -1.42 0.10 0.92
N ALA A 372 -0.17 0.44 1.26
CA ALA A 372 1.01 -0.06 0.58
C ALA A 372 1.18 -1.58 0.73
N MET A 373 1.37 -2.29 -0.38
CA MET A 373 1.90 -3.65 -0.42
C MET A 373 2.99 -3.76 -1.48
N ARG A 374 4.03 -4.57 -1.24
CA ARG A 374 5.19 -4.82 -2.12
C ARG A 374 4.80 -4.91 -3.60
N GLY A 375 5.39 -4.07 -4.45
CA GLY A 375 4.94 -3.87 -5.83
C GLY A 375 3.75 -2.90 -5.92
N PHE A 376 3.79 -1.86 -5.10
CA PHE A 376 2.66 -1.00 -4.79
C PHE A 376 2.12 -0.25 -6.02
N GLY A 377 0.85 -0.51 -6.37
CA GLY A 377 0.19 0.01 -7.58
C GLY A 377 0.66 -0.63 -8.89
N VAL A 378 1.58 -1.59 -8.84
CA VAL A 378 2.25 -2.16 -10.02
C VAL A 378 1.91 -3.63 -10.21
N THR A 379 1.87 -4.44 -9.14
CA THR A 379 1.71 -5.90 -9.26
C THR A 379 0.43 -6.33 -9.99
N ILE A 380 -0.72 -5.70 -9.72
CA ILE A 380 -1.97 -6.06 -10.40
C ILE A 380 -1.98 -5.52 -11.83
N GLY A 381 -1.37 -4.33 -12.04
CA GLY A 381 -1.08 -3.81 -13.37
C GLY A 381 -0.23 -4.77 -14.19
N ASP A 382 0.88 -5.29 -13.67
CA ASP A 382 1.73 -6.30 -14.32
C ASP A 382 0.95 -7.56 -14.66
N PHE A 383 0.15 -8.08 -13.73
CA PHE A 383 -0.73 -9.22 -14.02
C PHE A 383 -1.65 -8.93 -15.22
N ALA A 384 -2.33 -7.77 -15.21
CA ALA A 384 -3.24 -7.39 -16.29
C ALA A 384 -2.51 -7.19 -17.63
N LEU A 385 -1.40 -6.45 -17.61
CA LEU A 385 -0.57 -6.16 -18.79
C LEU A 385 0.00 -7.44 -19.38
N GLU A 386 0.60 -8.31 -18.56
CA GLU A 386 1.29 -9.50 -19.07
C GLU A 386 0.32 -10.57 -19.56
N VAL A 387 -0.85 -10.70 -18.94
CA VAL A 387 -1.93 -11.54 -19.50
C VAL A 387 -2.47 -10.96 -20.80
N GLN A 388 -2.58 -9.63 -20.90
CA GLN A 388 -2.97 -8.94 -22.13
C GLN A 388 -1.95 -9.17 -23.25
N MET A 389 -0.64 -9.05 -22.98
CA MET A 389 0.43 -9.32 -23.95
C MET A 389 0.32 -10.74 -24.54
N ASP A 390 0.08 -11.74 -23.68
CA ASP A 390 -0.14 -13.12 -24.10
C ASP A 390 -1.37 -13.28 -25.02
N LYS A 391 -2.48 -12.61 -24.70
CA LYS A 391 -3.69 -12.65 -25.53
C LYS A 391 -3.48 -11.97 -26.88
N LEU A 392 -2.75 -10.86 -26.91
CA LEU A 392 -2.41 -10.16 -28.17
C LEU A 392 -1.52 -11.02 -29.06
N ALA A 393 -0.48 -11.65 -28.50
CA ALA A 393 0.40 -12.55 -29.24
C ALA A 393 -0.40 -13.70 -29.88
N ARG A 394 -1.28 -14.35 -29.09
CA ARG A 394 -2.15 -15.43 -29.58
C ARG A 394 -3.14 -14.96 -30.64
N LEU A 395 -3.67 -13.74 -30.53
CA LEU A 395 -4.62 -13.17 -31.48
C LEU A 395 -4.02 -13.06 -32.90
N ILE A 396 -2.74 -12.76 -33.01
CA ILE A 396 -2.03 -12.65 -34.30
C ILE A 396 -1.22 -13.91 -34.65
N GLY A 397 -1.29 -14.96 -33.83
CA GLY A 397 -0.57 -16.22 -34.06
C GLY A 397 0.95 -16.14 -33.84
N MET A 398 1.41 -15.28 -32.91
CA MET A 398 2.82 -15.07 -32.57
C MET A 398 3.17 -15.71 -31.22
N ASP A 399 4.43 -16.13 -31.06
CA ASP A 399 4.95 -16.57 -29.76
C ASP A 399 4.92 -15.41 -28.73
N PRO A 400 4.43 -15.63 -27.50
CA PRO A 400 4.31 -14.56 -26.51
C PRO A 400 5.61 -13.92 -26.06
N LEU A 401 6.73 -14.65 -26.08
CA LEU A 401 8.03 -14.10 -25.70
C LEU A 401 8.62 -13.28 -26.85
N GLU A 402 8.52 -13.78 -28.09
CA GLU A 402 8.86 -13.03 -29.31
C GLU A 402 8.06 -11.73 -29.44
N PHE A 403 6.76 -11.76 -29.14
CA PHE A 403 5.90 -10.58 -29.14
C PHE A 403 6.40 -9.50 -28.17
N ARG A 404 6.89 -9.90 -26.99
CA ARG A 404 7.49 -8.97 -26.02
C ARG A 404 8.83 -8.42 -26.49
N PHE A 405 9.68 -9.22 -27.13
CA PHE A 405 10.94 -8.74 -27.71
C PHE A 405 10.73 -7.63 -28.74
N ILE A 406 9.69 -7.73 -29.57
CA ILE A 406 9.35 -6.70 -30.57
C ILE A 406 9.06 -5.37 -29.88
N ASN A 407 8.29 -5.40 -28.80
CA ASN A 407 7.77 -4.21 -28.14
C ASN A 407 8.62 -3.71 -26.97
N ALA A 408 9.59 -4.47 -26.46
CA ALA A 408 10.38 -4.09 -25.28
C ALA A 408 11.12 -2.75 -25.46
N TYR A 409 11.16 -1.95 -24.38
CA TYR A 409 11.95 -0.73 -24.35
C TYR A 409 13.43 -0.99 -24.64
N ARG A 410 14.03 -0.02 -25.33
CA ARG A 410 15.47 0.16 -25.52
C ARG A 410 15.90 1.49 -24.93
N ASP A 411 17.19 1.63 -24.66
CA ASP A 411 17.75 2.92 -24.28
C ASP A 411 17.48 3.96 -25.37
N GLY A 412 17.05 5.15 -24.95
CA GLY A 412 16.60 6.22 -25.83
C GLY A 412 15.10 6.19 -26.19
N ASP A 413 14.40 5.08 -25.98
CA ASP A 413 12.95 5.02 -26.22
C ASP A 413 12.21 5.99 -25.27
N MET A 414 11.27 6.75 -25.81
CA MET A 414 10.48 7.69 -25.02
C MET A 414 9.32 6.96 -24.32
N LYS A 415 9.31 6.99 -22.98
CA LYS A 415 8.19 6.47 -22.18
C LYS A 415 6.97 7.36 -22.33
N ALA A 416 5.78 6.80 -22.11
CA ALA A 416 4.52 7.56 -22.21
C ALA A 416 4.42 8.77 -21.26
N HIS A 417 5.17 8.76 -20.15
CA HIS A 417 5.29 9.91 -19.24
C HIS A 417 6.45 10.86 -19.62
N ARG A 418 6.89 10.83 -20.88
CA ARG A 418 7.86 11.76 -21.51
C ARG A 418 9.22 11.80 -20.81
N GLN A 419 9.74 10.63 -20.49
CA GLN A 419 11.12 10.45 -20.04
C GLN A 419 11.80 9.45 -20.95
N PRO A 420 13.03 9.71 -21.40
CA PRO A 420 13.80 8.72 -22.12
C PRO A 420 14.04 7.49 -21.22
N THR A 421 14.14 6.34 -21.85
CA THR A 421 14.55 5.11 -21.18
C THR A 421 16.07 5.04 -21.10
N GLU A 422 16.55 4.71 -19.91
CA GLU A 422 17.96 4.53 -19.60
C GLU A 422 18.10 3.25 -18.78
N GLY A 423 19.18 2.49 -19.02
CA GLY A 423 19.45 1.25 -18.31
C GLY A 423 18.44 0.15 -18.60
N ALA A 424 17.83 0.14 -19.80
CA ALA A 424 16.94 -0.92 -20.22
C ALA A 424 17.69 -2.26 -20.32
N ALA A 425 17.09 -3.30 -19.75
CA ALA A 425 17.64 -4.66 -19.77
C ALA A 425 16.56 -5.74 -19.95
N LEU A 426 15.37 -5.37 -20.42
CA LEU A 426 14.25 -6.33 -20.55
C LEU A 426 14.56 -7.38 -21.63
N ILE A 427 15.18 -6.98 -22.74
CA ILE A 427 15.58 -7.90 -23.82
C ILE A 427 16.54 -8.96 -23.27
N GLU A 428 17.59 -8.54 -22.56
CA GLU A 428 18.59 -9.43 -21.98
C GLU A 428 17.96 -10.35 -20.91
N CYS A 429 17.07 -9.82 -20.07
CA CYS A 429 16.30 -10.61 -19.11
C CYS A 429 15.47 -11.70 -19.81
N MET A 430 14.79 -11.37 -20.91
CA MET A 430 13.97 -12.33 -21.66
C MET A 430 14.83 -13.38 -22.39
N GLN A 431 16.01 -13.03 -22.87
CA GLN A 431 16.96 -13.98 -23.45
C GLN A 431 17.42 -15.01 -22.41
N GLU A 432 17.75 -14.58 -21.19
CA GLU A 432 18.11 -15.50 -20.11
C GLU A 432 16.91 -16.31 -19.61
N ALA A 433 15.71 -15.71 -19.54
CA ALA A 433 14.50 -16.45 -19.21
C ALA A 433 14.21 -17.55 -20.24
N SER A 434 14.35 -17.24 -21.54
CA SER A 434 14.24 -18.22 -22.63
C SER A 434 15.24 -19.37 -22.45
N ARG A 435 16.52 -19.06 -22.21
CA ARG A 435 17.56 -20.09 -21.98
C ARG A 435 17.26 -20.93 -20.74
N ALA A 436 16.90 -20.30 -19.62
CA ALA A 436 16.64 -21.00 -18.36
C ALA A 436 15.39 -21.89 -18.42
N ALA A 437 14.36 -21.47 -19.15
CA ALA A 437 13.12 -22.23 -19.33
C ALA A 437 13.18 -23.23 -20.49
N ASN A 438 14.24 -23.22 -21.30
CA ASN A 438 14.31 -23.91 -22.60
C ASN A 438 13.14 -23.53 -23.52
N TRP A 439 12.70 -22.26 -23.49
CA TRP A 439 11.64 -21.74 -24.34
C TRP A 439 12.24 -21.28 -25.68
N PRO A 440 11.95 -21.96 -26.80
CA PRO A 440 12.57 -21.62 -28.08
C PRO A 440 12.06 -20.27 -28.60
N VAL A 441 12.98 -19.41 -29.01
CA VAL A 441 12.70 -18.16 -29.72
C VAL A 441 13.62 -18.05 -30.93
N ALA A 442 13.18 -17.35 -31.97
CA ALA A 442 13.97 -17.14 -33.17
C ALA A 442 15.32 -16.48 -32.87
N GLU A 443 16.37 -16.91 -33.56
CA GLU A 443 17.75 -16.46 -33.34
C GLU A 443 17.91 -14.94 -33.42
N LYS A 444 17.12 -14.27 -34.29
CA LYS A 444 17.09 -12.81 -34.39
C LYS A 444 16.83 -12.11 -33.05
N PHE A 445 16.02 -12.70 -32.16
CA PHE A 445 15.71 -12.13 -30.85
C PHE A 445 16.83 -12.37 -29.82
N MET A 446 17.68 -13.36 -30.06
CA MET A 446 18.89 -13.61 -29.26
C MET A 446 20.05 -12.68 -29.65
N ALA A 447 19.96 -12.03 -30.81
CA ALA A 447 20.99 -11.13 -31.35
C ALA A 447 20.72 -9.64 -31.10
N ILE A 448 19.51 -9.26 -30.65
CA ILE A 448 19.17 -7.87 -30.30
C ILE A 448 19.59 -7.53 -28.87
N SER A 449 19.66 -6.23 -28.56
CA SER A 449 19.96 -5.70 -27.23
C SER A 449 19.04 -4.53 -26.90
N SER A 450 18.77 -4.31 -25.61
CA SER A 450 18.15 -3.09 -25.09
C SER A 450 19.11 -1.90 -25.13
N TYR A 451 20.42 -2.13 -25.14
CA TYR A 451 21.43 -1.07 -25.25
C TYR A 451 21.76 -0.77 -26.72
N VAL A 452 21.59 0.49 -27.11
CA VAL A 452 21.95 0.98 -28.45
C VAL A 452 23.22 1.83 -28.33
N LYS A 453 24.34 1.35 -28.87
CA LYS A 453 25.62 2.07 -28.84
C LYS A 453 25.51 3.41 -29.57
N GLY A 454 25.79 4.51 -28.86
CA GLY A 454 25.92 5.85 -29.44
C GLY A 454 24.60 6.63 -29.62
N ALA A 455 23.55 6.28 -28.86
CA ALA A 455 22.31 7.06 -28.78
C ALA A 455 22.44 8.28 -27.86
#